data_AF-A0A328SJP0-F1
#
_entry.id   AF-A0A328SJP0-F1
#
_cell.length_a   1.000
_cell.length_b   1.000
_cell.length_c   1.000
_cell.angle_alpha   90.00
_cell.angle_beta   90.00
_cell.angle_gamma   90.00
#
_symmetry.space_group_name_H-M   'P 1'
#
loop_
_entity.id
_entity.type
_entity.pdbx_description
1 polymer ?
#
loop_
_entity_poly.entity_id
_entity_poly.type
_entity_poly.pdbx_seq_one_letter_code
_entity_poly.pdbx_strand_id
1 'polypeptide(L)'
;MTTEALLNTGDTAWILISTALVMIMTLPGLALFYGGMSKKKNVLNTMFLSLIAFAIACVIWVCYGYQFAFGSTVGGFIGIPTNFLLQGIPIDMIHPDTQIPELLF
;
A
#
# COMPACT_ATOMS: atom_id res chain seq x y z
N MET A 1 -29.01 15.70 8.02
CA MET A 1 -29.23 14.64 7.02
C MET A 1 -27.84 14.11 6.70
N THR A 2 -27.36 13.12 7.46
CA THR A 2 -26.03 12.52 7.22
C THR A 2 -26.16 11.68 5.97
N THR A 3 -25.68 12.20 4.84
CA THR A 3 -25.46 11.41 3.64
C THR A 3 -24.54 10.27 4.04
N GLU A 4 -25.09 9.07 4.23
CA GLU A 4 -24.26 7.87 4.26
C GLU A 4 -23.47 7.89 2.96
N ALA A 5 -22.15 7.98 3.07
CA ALA A 5 -21.29 8.00 1.89
C ALA A 5 -21.55 6.70 1.14
N LEU A 6 -22.29 6.79 0.04
CA LEU A 6 -22.62 5.64 -0.79
C LEU A 6 -21.32 5.18 -1.44
N LEU A 7 -20.90 3.96 -1.13
CA LEU A 7 -19.71 3.35 -1.68
C LEU A 7 -19.81 3.27 -3.21
N ASN A 8 -18.83 3.82 -3.91
CA ASN A 8 -18.75 3.68 -5.36
C ASN A 8 -18.08 2.33 -5.70
N THR A 9 -18.89 1.36 -6.10
CA THR A 9 -18.42 0.00 -6.41
C THR A 9 -17.53 -0.05 -7.64
N GLY A 10 -17.74 0.82 -8.63
CA GLY A 10 -16.95 0.89 -9.86
C GLY A 10 -15.52 1.38 -9.58
N ASP A 11 -15.41 2.49 -8.86
CA ASP A 11 -14.11 3.08 -8.50
C ASP A 11 -13.35 2.18 -7.53
N THR A 12 -14.04 1.59 -6.55
CA THR A 12 -13.46 0.60 -5.64
C THR A 12 -12.89 -0.60 -6.41
N ALA A 13 -13.65 -1.16 -7.36
CA ALA A 13 -13.18 -2.30 -8.16
C ALA A 13 -11.96 -1.91 -9.03
N TRP A 14 -11.96 -0.71 -9.61
CA TRP A 14 -10.84 -0.23 -10.41
C TRP A 14 -9.56 -0.02 -9.58
N ILE A 15 -9.68 0.56 -8.39
CA ILE A 15 -8.55 0.75 -7.47
C ILE A 15 -8.02 -0.59 -6.98
N LEU A 16 -8.89 -1.55 -6.63
CA LEU A 16 -8.48 -2.90 -6.24
C LEU A 16 -7.65 -3.60 -7.33
N ILE A 17 -8.12 -3.55 -8.59
CA ILE A 17 -7.38 -4.11 -9.72
C ILE A 17 -6.07 -3.34 -9.96
N SER A 18 -6.09 -2.02 -9.86
CA SER A 18 -4.89 -1.20 -10.02
C SER A 18 -3.82 -1.55 -8.96
N THR A 19 -4.21 -1.69 -7.70
CA THR A 19 -3.31 -2.11 -6.60
C THR A 19 -2.79 -3.53 -6.83
N ALA A 20 -3.62 -4.46 -7.31
CA ALA A 20 -3.17 -5.81 -7.67
C ALA A 20 -2.12 -5.80 -8.80
N LEU A 21 -2.30 -4.97 -9.84
CA LEU A 21 -1.33 -4.80 -10.91
C LEU A 21 0.00 -4.23 -10.40
N VAL A 22 -0.04 -3.26 -9.49
CA VAL A 22 1.17 -2.71 -8.84
C VAL A 22 1.90 -3.78 -8.02
N MET A 23 1.17 -4.61 -7.26
CA MET A 23 1.79 -5.71 -6.51
C MET A 23 2.49 -6.72 -7.43
N ILE A 24 1.94 -6.97 -8.63
CA ILE A 24 2.58 -7.83 -9.65
C ILE A 24 3.87 -7.21 -10.19
N MET A 25 3.99 -5.88 -10.23
CA MET A 25 5.26 -5.24 -10.63
C MET A 25 6.39 -5.56 -9.65
N THR A 26 6.11 -5.65 -8.36
CA THR A 26 7.15 -5.86 -7.34
C THR A 26 7.47 -7.34 -7.08
N LEU A 27 6.45 -8.20 -6.89
CA LEU A 27 6.66 -9.60 -6.49
C LEU A 27 7.33 -10.45 -7.58
N PRO A 28 6.72 -10.70 -8.74
CA PRO A 28 7.41 -11.36 -9.85
C PRO A 28 8.22 -10.37 -10.70
N GLY A 29 7.74 -9.13 -10.92
CA GLY A 29 8.34 -8.22 -11.89
C GLY A 29 9.79 -7.83 -11.57
N LEU A 30 10.03 -7.17 -10.44
CA LEU A 30 11.38 -6.78 -10.02
C LEU A 30 12.29 -8.01 -9.79
N ALA A 31 11.78 -9.06 -9.14
CA ALA A 31 12.57 -10.25 -8.84
C ALA A 31 13.07 -10.95 -10.12
N LEU A 32 12.22 -11.11 -11.13
CA LEU A 32 12.60 -11.71 -12.41
C LEU A 32 13.50 -10.78 -13.22
N PHE A 33 13.21 -9.47 -13.23
CA PHE A 33 13.99 -8.49 -13.98
C PHE A 33 15.43 -8.35 -13.43
N TYR A 34 15.58 -8.09 -12.13
CA TYR A 34 16.89 -7.98 -11.49
C TYR A 34 17.58 -9.34 -11.35
N GLY A 35 16.82 -10.42 -11.16
CA GLY A 35 17.34 -11.78 -11.22
C GLY A 35 17.95 -12.09 -12.58
N GLY A 36 17.28 -11.75 -13.68
CA GLY A 36 17.73 -11.99 -15.04
C GLY A 36 18.96 -11.18 -15.47
N MET A 37 19.15 -9.98 -14.92
CA MET A 37 20.37 -9.18 -15.13
C MET A 37 21.55 -9.61 -14.24
N SER A 38 21.29 -10.35 -13.16
CA SER A 38 22.33 -10.78 -12.24
C SER A 38 23.12 -11.99 -12.77
N LYS A 39 24.36 -12.16 -12.28
CA LYS A 39 25.18 -13.33 -12.61
C LYS A 39 24.48 -14.60 -12.12
N LYS A 40 24.52 -15.70 -12.88
CA LYS A 40 23.88 -17.00 -12.54
C LYS A 40 24.05 -17.43 -11.08
N LYS A 41 25.26 -17.23 -10.50
CA LYS A 41 25.56 -17.57 -9.10
C LYS A 41 24.83 -16.72 -8.05
N ASN A 42 24.33 -15.54 -8.41
CA ASN A 42 23.70 -14.57 -7.51
C ASN A 42 22.20 -14.38 -7.78
N VAL A 43 21.62 -15.08 -8.77
CA VAL A 43 20.21 -14.93 -9.16
C VAL A 43 19.28 -15.22 -7.99
N LEU A 44 19.52 -16.34 -7.30
CA LEU A 44 18.72 -16.74 -6.16
C LEU A 44 18.76 -15.67 -5.05
N ASN A 45 19.95 -15.17 -4.71
CA ASN A 45 20.11 -14.14 -3.69
C ASN A 45 19.42 -12.83 -4.06
N THR A 46 19.51 -12.42 -5.33
CA THR A 46 18.89 -11.18 -5.83
C THR A 46 17.36 -11.29 -5.80
N MET A 47 16.81 -12.45 -6.17
CA MET A 47 15.37 -12.71 -6.08
C MET A 47 14.86 -12.67 -4.63
N PHE A 48 15.57 -13.31 -3.70
CA PHE A 48 15.21 -13.29 -2.28
C PHE A 48 15.30 -11.90 -1.66
N LEU A 49 16.31 -11.10 -2.03
CA LEU A 49 16.44 -9.73 -1.55
C LEU A 49 15.22 -8.88 -1.94
N SER A 50 14.75 -8.99 -3.19
CA SER A 50 13.54 -8.29 -3.66
C SER A 50 12.28 -8.72 -2.90
N LEU A 51 12.13 -10.02 -2.62
CA LEU A 51 10.98 -10.55 -1.88
C LEU A 51 10.97 -10.10 -0.40
N ILE A 52 12.14 -10.14 0.25
CA ILE A 52 12.29 -9.68 1.64
C ILE A 52 12.08 -8.17 1.73
N ALA A 53 12.62 -7.39 0.80
CA ALA A 53 12.41 -5.95 0.74
C ALA A 53 10.91 -5.60 0.62
N PHE A 54 10.17 -6.32 -0.22
CA PHE A 54 8.72 -6.17 -0.33
C PHE A 54 8.00 -6.52 0.98
N ALA A 55 8.33 -7.64 1.61
CA ALA A 55 7.72 -8.04 2.88
C ALA A 55 7.95 -7.00 3.99
N ILE A 56 9.18 -6.49 4.11
CA ILE A 56 9.52 -5.42 5.07
C ILE A 56 8.73 -4.15 4.76
N ALA A 57 8.62 -3.76 3.48
CA ALA A 57 7.84 -2.59 3.08
C ALA A 57 6.36 -2.72 3.46
N CYS A 58 5.73 -3.87 3.25
CA CYS A 58 4.35 -4.13 3.66
C CYS A 58 4.16 -4.00 5.18
N VAL A 59 5.08 -4.57 5.97
CA VAL A 59 5.02 -4.47 7.44
C VAL A 59 5.16 -3.02 7.88
N ILE A 60 6.14 -2.29 7.35
CA ILE A 60 6.34 -0.87 7.65
C ILE A 60 5.10 -0.06 7.29
N TRP A 61 4.49 -0.32 6.13
CA TRP A 61 3.29 0.37 5.66
C TRP A 61 2.14 0.25 6.66
N VAL A 62 1.83 -0.98 7.09
CA VAL A 62 0.75 -1.25 8.04
C VAL A 62 1.08 -0.71 9.44
N CYS A 63 2.33 -0.84 9.90
CA CYS A 63 2.71 -0.39 11.24
C CYS A 63 2.58 1.13 11.41
N TYR A 64 3.16 1.91 10.49
CA TYR A 64 3.17 3.37 10.59
C TYR A 64 3.30 4.12 9.26
N GLY A 65 3.67 3.44 8.16
CA GLY A 65 3.91 4.09 6.87
C GLY A 65 2.68 4.81 6.32
N TYR A 66 1.50 4.19 6.41
CA TYR A 66 0.24 4.82 6.01
C TYR A 66 0.01 6.15 6.77
N GLN A 67 0.26 6.20 8.08
CA GLN A 67 0.03 7.41 8.88
C GLN A 67 1.00 8.54 8.54
N PHE A 68 2.25 8.21 8.18
CA PHE A 68 3.20 9.22 7.73
C PHE A 68 2.81 9.82 6.36
N ALA A 69 2.11 9.06 5.52
CA ALA A 69 1.67 9.49 4.20
C ALA A 69 0.32 10.23 4.22
N PHE A 70 -0.69 9.66 4.91
CA PHE A 70 -2.09 10.11 4.87
C PHE A 70 -2.62 10.64 6.22
N GLY A 71 -1.84 10.54 7.30
CA GLY A 71 -2.22 11.05 8.62
C GLY A 71 -2.11 12.57 8.74
N SER A 72 -2.54 13.11 9.89
CA SER A 72 -2.50 14.55 10.17
C SER A 72 -1.10 15.12 10.04
N THR A 73 -0.94 16.17 9.23
CA THR A 73 0.38 16.66 8.83
C THR A 73 0.99 17.65 9.82
N VAL A 74 2.28 17.49 10.09
CA VAL A 74 3.13 18.51 10.73
C VAL A 74 3.68 19.43 9.64
N GLY A 75 3.24 20.69 9.64
CA GLY A 75 3.81 21.73 8.79
C GLY A 75 3.67 21.50 7.27
N GLY A 76 2.79 20.60 6.83
CA GLY A 76 2.59 20.29 5.41
C GLY A 76 3.55 19.27 4.80
N PHE A 77 4.52 18.72 5.56
CA PHE A 77 5.58 17.86 5.02
C PHE A 77 5.51 16.39 5.44
N ILE A 78 5.02 16.08 6.64
CA ILE A 78 5.03 14.72 7.19
C ILE A 78 3.80 14.45 8.06
N GLY A 79 3.18 13.28 7.93
CA GLY A 79 2.10 12.84 8.83
C GLY A 79 2.61 12.46 10.22
N ILE A 80 1.78 12.62 11.26
CA ILE A 80 2.09 12.15 12.62
C ILE A 80 1.56 10.72 12.79
N PRO A 81 2.41 9.75 13.21
CA PRO A 81 1.96 8.39 13.51
C PRO A 81 1.24 8.34 14.85
N THR A 82 0.01 8.84 14.90
CA THR A 82 -0.85 8.79 16.10
C THR A 82 -1.47 7.41 16.30
N ASN A 83 -1.75 6.71 15.20
CA ASN A 83 -2.40 5.41 15.21
C ASN A 83 -1.46 4.32 14.67
N PHE A 84 -1.00 3.44 15.55
CA PHE A 84 -0.17 2.30 15.15
C PHE A 84 -1.04 1.19 14.54
N LEU A 85 -0.53 0.43 13.57
CA LEU A 85 -1.25 -0.72 12.96
C LEU A 85 -2.62 -0.37 12.36
N LEU A 86 -2.75 0.82 11.76
CA LEU A 86 -4.02 1.31 11.18
C LEU A 86 -5.17 1.41 12.21
N GLN A 87 -4.84 1.55 13.50
CA GLN A 87 -5.83 1.68 14.56
C GLN A 87 -6.74 2.90 14.30
N GLY A 88 -8.06 2.72 14.44
CA GLY A 88 -9.02 3.80 14.16
C GLY A 88 -9.47 3.93 12.70
N ILE A 89 -9.03 3.04 11.81
CA ILE A 89 -9.55 2.91 10.43
C ILE A 89 -10.36 1.63 10.33
N PRO A 90 -11.69 1.67 10.55
CA PRO A 90 -12.53 0.50 10.42
C PRO A 90 -12.80 0.15 8.94
N ILE A 91 -13.20 -1.09 8.67
CA ILE A 91 -13.39 -1.64 7.31
C ILE A 91 -14.48 -0.93 6.51
N ASP A 92 -15.44 -0.33 7.19
CA ASP A 92 -16.57 0.42 6.65
C ASP A 92 -16.29 1.92 6.50
N MET A 93 -15.08 2.37 6.85
CA MET A 93 -14.67 3.76 6.66
C MET A 93 -14.53 4.09 5.19
N ILE A 94 -15.30 5.07 4.73
CA ILE A 94 -15.26 5.58 3.37
C ILE A 94 -14.63 6.96 3.41
N HIS A 95 -13.65 7.20 2.53
CA HIS A 95 -13.00 8.49 2.44
C HIS A 95 -14.03 9.55 1.99
N PRO A 96 -14.15 10.70 2.70
CA PRO A 96 -15.18 11.70 2.46
C PRO A 96 -15.25 12.29 1.05
N ASP A 97 -14.14 12.34 0.30
CA ASP A 97 -14.08 12.99 -1.01
C ASP A 97 -14.20 12.03 -2.19
N THR A 98 -13.73 10.79 -2.04
CA THR A 98 -13.56 9.83 -3.15
C THR A 98 -14.58 8.69 -3.12
N GLN A 99 -15.33 8.52 -2.03
CA GLN A 99 -16.35 7.47 -1.88
C GLN A 99 -15.82 6.03 -2.04
N ILE A 100 -14.50 5.84 -1.88
CA ILE A 100 -13.83 4.54 -1.81
C ILE A 100 -13.40 4.23 -0.37
N PRO A 101 -13.26 2.94 0.01
CA PRO A 101 -12.80 2.57 1.34
C PRO A 101 -11.41 3.13 1.67
N GLU A 102 -11.25 3.63 2.90
CA GLU A 102 -10.00 4.24 3.38
C GLU A 102 -8.83 3.24 3.36
N LEU A 103 -9.11 1.95 3.53
CA LEU A 103 -8.13 0.86 3.48
C LEU A 103 -7.53 0.60 2.09
N LEU A 104 -8.09 1.21 1.02
CA LEU A 104 -7.52 1.10 -0.33
C LEU A 104 -6.38 2.09 -0.59
N PHE A 105 -6.14 3.02 0.33
CA PHE A 105 -5.02 3.95 0.30
C PHE A 105 -3.78 3.36 0.99
#